data_AF-A0A2X1PNT0-F1
#
_entry.id   AF-A0A2X1PNT0-F1
#
_cell.length_a   1.000
_cell.length_b   1.000
_cell.length_c   1.000
_cell.angle_alpha   90.00
_cell.angle_beta   90.00
_cell.angle_gamma   90.00
#
_symmetry.space_group_name_H-M   'P 1'
#
loop_
_entity.id
_entity.type
_entity.pdbx_description
1 polymer ?
#
loop_
_entity_poly.entity_id
_entity_poly.type
_entity_poly.pdbx_seq_one_letter_code
_entity_poly.pdbx_strand_id
1 'polypeptide(L)'
;MSKLSSEMKALAKKAGGSFKTVNDRIHITKRFSEHLRALNIQIQRVEQIKVRHIECYIEERLELDIGLRTLQNEMAALRAVLRQAGRRRRYRVHSR
;
A
#
# COMPACT_ATOMS: atom_id res chain seq x y z
N MET A 1 -13.28 4.45 -8.71
CA MET A 1 -11.98 4.10 -8.09
C MET A 1 -11.58 5.22 -7.16
N SER A 2 -11.24 4.91 -5.90
CA SER A 2 -10.79 5.92 -4.93
C SER A 2 -9.45 6.51 -5.35
N LYS A 3 -9.23 7.81 -5.09
CA LYS A 3 -8.00 8.54 -5.46
C LYS A 3 -6.72 7.85 -4.98
N LEU A 4 -6.79 7.26 -3.78
CA LEU A 4 -5.73 6.45 -3.18
C LEU A 4 -5.35 5.22 -4.03
N SER A 5 -6.33 4.47 -4.53
CA SER A 5 -6.08 3.24 -5.30
C SER A 5 -5.34 3.55 -6.61
N SER A 6 -5.67 4.67 -7.26
CA SER A 6 -4.97 5.14 -8.45
C SER A 6 -3.52 5.56 -8.15
N GLU A 7 -3.32 6.31 -7.05
CA GLU A 7 -1.97 6.72 -6.61
C GLU A 7 -1.10 5.51 -6.21
N MET A 8 -1.67 4.55 -5.48
CA MET A 8 -1.00 3.29 -5.13
C MET A 8 -0.61 2.48 -6.35
N LYS A 9 -1.50 2.38 -7.36
CA LYS A 9 -1.21 1.68 -8.62
C LYS A 9 -0.07 2.36 -9.39
N ALA A 10 -0.04 3.69 -9.42
CA ALA A 10 1.03 4.44 -10.05
C ALA A 10 2.38 4.23 -9.32
N LEU A 11 2.36 4.21 -7.98
CA LEU A 11 3.56 3.96 -7.17
C LEU A 11 4.05 2.51 -7.28
N ALA A 12 3.14 1.54 -7.35
CA ALA A 12 3.47 0.13 -7.56
C ALA A 12 4.17 -0.09 -8.91
N LYS A 13 3.68 0.58 -9.97
CA LYS A 13 4.36 0.61 -11.27
C LYS A 13 5.72 1.30 -11.19
N LYS A 14 5.80 2.45 -10.51
CA LYS A 14 7.04 3.24 -10.37
C LYS A 14 8.11 2.56 -9.50
N ALA A 15 7.71 1.69 -8.58
CA ALA A 15 8.63 0.89 -7.77
C ALA A 15 9.41 -0.15 -8.60
N GLY A 16 9.01 -0.39 -9.86
CA GLY A 16 9.68 -1.30 -10.78
C GLY A 16 9.63 -2.77 -10.33
N GLY A 17 10.25 -3.63 -11.12
CA GLY A 17 10.26 -5.09 -10.94
C GLY A 17 9.58 -5.83 -12.09
N SER A 18 9.54 -7.15 -12.00
CA SER A 18 8.90 -7.98 -13.02
C SER A 18 7.38 -7.76 -13.04
N PHE A 19 6.75 -7.96 -14.20
CA PHE A 19 5.30 -7.76 -14.39
C PHE A 19 4.47 -8.48 -13.32
N LYS A 20 4.85 -9.71 -12.95
CA LYS A 20 4.21 -10.48 -11.89
C LYS A 20 4.25 -9.74 -10.54
N THR A 21 5.40 -9.19 -10.16
CA THR A 21 5.60 -8.46 -8.90
C THR A 21 4.83 -7.15 -8.86
N VAL A 22 4.75 -6.43 -10.00
CA VAL A 22 3.95 -5.19 -10.09
C VAL A 22 2.47 -5.50 -9.97
N ASN A 23 1.99 -6.56 -10.64
CA ASN A 23 0.58 -6.95 -10.57
C ASN A 23 0.18 -7.39 -9.16
N ASP A 24 1.02 -8.19 -8.50
CA ASP A 24 0.83 -8.62 -7.12
C ASP A 24 0.68 -7.42 -6.17
N ARG A 25 1.58 -6.43 -6.28
CA ARG A 25 1.51 -5.16 -5.51
C ARG A 25 0.21 -4.39 -5.78
N ILE A 26 -0.25 -4.33 -7.03
CA ILE A 26 -1.51 -3.65 -7.39
C ILE A 26 -2.71 -4.36 -6.72
N HIS A 27 -2.72 -5.69 -6.74
CA HIS A 27 -3.79 -6.46 -6.09
C HIS A 27 -3.81 -6.23 -4.58
N ILE A 28 -2.64 -6.28 -3.94
CA ILE A 28 -2.49 -6.08 -2.49
C ILE A 28 -2.92 -4.66 -2.09
N THR A 29 -2.45 -3.64 -2.82
CA THR A 29 -2.81 -2.24 -2.52
C THR A 29 -4.28 -1.95 -2.79
N LYS A 30 -4.90 -2.59 -3.79
CA LYS A 30 -6.35 -2.50 -4.00
C LYS A 30 -7.11 -3.07 -2.81
N ARG A 31 -6.76 -4.29 -2.36
CA ARG A 31 -7.41 -4.93 -1.22
C ARG A 31 -7.23 -4.14 0.08
N PHE A 32 -6.03 -3.60 0.30
CA PHE A 32 -5.76 -2.67 1.41
C PHE A 32 -6.66 -1.42 1.36
N SER A 33 -6.86 -0.83 0.17
CA SER A 33 -7.75 0.33 0.02
C SER A 33 -9.23 0.00 0.26
N GLU A 34 -9.65 -1.22 -0.05
CA GLU A 34 -11.01 -1.72 0.24
C GLU A 34 -11.19 -1.95 1.74
N HIS A 35 -10.21 -2.54 2.41
CA HIS A 35 -10.19 -2.72 3.86
C HIS A 35 -10.26 -1.38 4.61
N LEU A 36 -9.44 -0.40 4.23
CA LEU A 36 -9.53 0.95 4.79
C LEU A 36 -10.93 1.57 4.62
N ARG A 37 -11.57 1.32 3.48
CA ARG A 37 -12.94 1.82 3.23
C ARG A 37 -13.97 1.09 4.07
N ALA A 38 -13.79 -0.21 4.33
CA ALA A 38 -14.63 -0.98 5.24
C ALA A 38 -14.54 -0.44 6.68
N LEU A 39 -13.33 -0.04 7.11
CA LEU A 39 -13.09 0.63 8.39
C LEU A 39 -13.56 2.10 8.43
N ASN A 40 -14.24 2.58 7.38
CA ASN A 40 -14.68 3.97 7.21
C ASN A 40 -13.53 5.00 7.19
N ILE A 41 -12.29 4.56 6.94
CA ILE A 41 -11.10 5.41 6.91
C ILE A 41 -10.92 5.98 5.51
N GLN A 42 -11.25 7.25 5.33
CA GLN A 42 -11.12 7.94 4.05
C GLN A 42 -9.70 8.47 3.83
N ILE A 43 -8.78 7.57 3.46
CA ILE A 43 -7.42 7.95 3.08
C ILE A 43 -7.39 8.33 1.59
N GLN A 44 -6.85 9.51 1.28
CA GLN A 44 -6.73 9.96 -0.11
C GLN A 44 -5.31 9.79 -0.68
N ARG A 45 -4.28 9.85 0.18
CA ARG A 45 -2.88 9.75 -0.22
C ARG A 45 -2.16 8.68 0.57
N VAL A 46 -1.25 7.97 -0.08
CA VAL A 46 -0.40 6.94 0.55
C VAL A 46 0.45 7.47 1.71
N GLU A 47 0.71 8.77 1.74
CA GLU A 47 1.49 9.46 2.78
C GLU A 47 0.73 9.53 4.11
N GLN A 48 -0.60 9.45 4.08
CA GLN A 48 -1.44 9.45 5.28
C GLN A 48 -1.56 8.04 5.89
N ILE A 49 -1.04 7.01 5.21
CA ILE A 49 -1.02 5.65 5.74
C ILE A 49 -0.07 5.61 6.95
N LYS A 50 -0.65 5.45 8.14
CA LYS A 50 0.09 5.24 9.39
C LYS A 50 0.30 3.76 9.69
N VAL A 51 1.25 3.46 10.57
CA VAL A 51 1.54 2.10 11.06
C VAL A 51 0.27 1.42 11.58
N ARG A 52 -0.59 2.15 12.31
CA ARG A 52 -1.89 1.66 12.81
C ARG A 52 -2.80 1.04 11.73
N HIS A 53 -2.75 1.54 10.50
CA HIS A 53 -3.54 0.96 9.41
C HIS A 53 -2.96 -0.35 8.88
N ILE A 54 -1.64 -0.49 8.97
CA ILE A 54 -0.94 -1.73 8.60
C ILE A 54 -1.16 -2.78 9.70
N GLU A 55 -1.11 -2.37 10.97
CA GLU A 55 -1.42 -3.23 12.12
C GLU A 55 -2.85 -3.77 12.02
N CYS A 56 -3.84 -2.90 11.83
CA CYS A 56 -5.24 -3.31 11.68
C CYS A 56 -5.45 -4.27 10.49
N TYR A 57 -4.73 -4.04 9.39
CA TYR A 57 -4.75 -4.95 8.24
C TYR A 57 -4.09 -6.30 8.56
N ILE A 58 -3.01 -6.33 9.36
CA ILE A 58 -2.37 -7.60 9.77
C ILE A 58 -3.29 -8.37 10.72
N GLU A 59 -3.98 -7.69 11.63
CA GLU A 59 -4.96 -8.31 12.54
C GLU A 59 -6.07 -9.02 11.75
N GLU A 60 -6.70 -8.34 10.80
CA GLU A 60 -7.73 -8.95 9.94
C GLU A 60 -7.19 -10.14 9.13
N ARG A 61 -5.91 -10.07 8.73
CA ARG A 61 -5.23 -11.16 8.00
C ARG A 61 -4.89 -12.35 8.89
N LEU A 62 -4.63 -12.12 10.17
CA LEU A 62 -4.47 -13.17 11.17
C LEU A 62 -5.83 -13.83 11.46
N GLU A 63 -6.91 -13.05 11.53
CA GLU A 63 -8.27 -13.59 11.69
C GLU A 63 -8.71 -14.46 10.50
N LEU A 64 -8.23 -14.16 9.29
CA LEU A 64 -8.48 -14.93 8.08
C LEU A 64 -7.60 -16.19 7.93
N ASP A 65 -6.79 -16.54 8.94
CA ASP A 65 -5.86 -17.68 8.98
C ASP A 65 -4.98 -17.81 7.72
N ILE A 66 -4.38 -16.70 7.30
CA ILE A 66 -3.62 -16.68 6.05
C ILE A 66 -2.20 -17.14 6.31
N GLY A 67 -1.74 -18.09 5.48
CA GLY A 67 -0.38 -18.62 5.57
C GLY A 67 0.70 -17.54 5.61
N LEU A 68 1.68 -17.72 6.51
CA LEU A 68 2.77 -16.77 6.80
C LEU A 68 3.47 -16.23 5.54
N ARG A 69 3.64 -17.08 4.51
CA ARG A 69 4.30 -16.70 3.26
C ARG A 69 3.51 -15.67 2.45
N THR A 70 2.18 -15.74 2.49
CA THR A 70 1.31 -14.75 1.85
C THR A 70 1.36 -13.44 2.62
N LEU A 71 1.31 -13.47 3.95
CA LEU A 71 1.45 -12.28 4.79
C LEU A 71 2.79 -11.56 4.56
N GLN A 72 3.89 -12.31 4.45
CA GLN A 72 5.21 -11.77 4.14
C GLN A 72 5.26 -11.12 2.75
N ASN A 73 4.65 -11.74 1.72
CA ASN A 73 4.55 -11.15 0.39
C ASN A 73 3.76 -9.83 0.42
N GLU A 74 2.66 -9.80 1.19
CA GLU A 74 1.84 -8.60 1.37
C GLU A 74 2.61 -7.48 2.08
N MET A 75 3.30 -7.79 3.17
CA MET A 75 4.17 -6.85 3.85
C MET A 75 5.29 -6.33 2.92
N ALA A 76 5.92 -7.19 2.13
CA ALA A 76 6.97 -6.79 1.19
C ALA A 76 6.43 -5.83 0.12
N ALA A 77 5.24 -6.11 -0.42
CA ALA A 77 4.55 -5.24 -1.37
C ALA A 77 4.22 -3.87 -0.77
N LEU A 78 3.62 -3.84 0.43
CA LEU A 78 3.29 -2.60 1.15
C LEU A 78 4.55 -1.79 1.46
N ARG A 79 5.61 -2.43 1.98
CA ARG A 79 6.90 -1.77 2.24
C ARG A 79 7.48 -1.16 0.97
N ALA A 80 7.43 -1.85 -0.17
CA ALA A 80 7.95 -1.32 -1.44
C ALA A 80 7.18 -0.08 -1.90
N VAL A 81 5.84 -0.11 -1.82
CA VAL A 81 4.98 1.02 -2.20
C VAL A 81 5.18 2.20 -1.24
N LEU A 82 5.22 1.95 0.07
CA LEU A 82 5.45 2.99 1.09
C LEU A 82 6.85 3.59 0.98
N ARG A 83 7.88 2.79 0.69
CA ARG A 83 9.24 3.30 0.44
C ARG A 83 9.28 4.19 -0.80
N GLN A 84 8.52 3.84 -1.85
CA GLN A 84 8.42 4.65 -3.06
C GLN A 84 7.63 5.93 -2.83
N ALA A 85 6.56 5.88 -2.02
CA ALA A 85 5.80 7.04 -1.57
C ALA A 85 6.68 8.00 -0.74
N GLY A 86 7.40 7.47 0.25
CA GLY A 86 8.32 8.23 1.10
C GLY A 86 9.51 8.82 0.33
N ARG A 87 9.97 8.16 -0.74
CA ARG A 87 10.97 8.72 -1.68
C ARG A 87 10.48 9.98 -2.39
N ARG A 88 9.16 10.14 -2.59
CA ARG A 88 8.57 11.35 -3.19
C ARG A 88 8.65 12.57 -2.26
N ARG A 89 8.76 12.37 -0.94
CA ARG A 89 8.93 13.45 0.05
C ARG A 89 10.30 14.15 -0.05
N ARG A 90 11.33 13.50 -0.60
CA ARG A 90 12.67 14.08 -0.76
C ARG A 90 12.83 15.06 -1.92
N TYR A 91 11.82 15.24 -2.77
CA TYR A 91 11.85 16.18 -3.90
C TYR A 91 10.71 17.20 -3.87
N ARG A 92 10.42 17.77 -2.70
CA ARG A 92 9.66 19.02 -2.61
C ARG A 92 10.36 20.01 -1.69
N VAL A 93 11.65 20.24 -1.96
CA VAL A 93 12.26 21.52 -1.63
C VAL A 93 11.44 22.57 -2.36
N HIS A 94 10.86 23.47 -1.58
CA HIS A 94 10.26 24.70 -2.07
C HIS A 94 11.32 25.45 -2.90
N SER A 95 11.13 25.50 -4.21
CA SER A 95 11.66 26.62 -5.00
C SER A 95 10.69 27.78 -4.80
N ARG A 96 11.03 28.68 -3.88
CA ARG A 96 10.57 30.08 -3.87
C ARG A 96 11.78 30.94 -4.14
#